data_AF-A0A0C3QKL3-F1
#
_entry.id   AF-A0A0C3QKL3-F1
#
_cell.length_a   1.000
_cell.length_b   1.000
_cell.length_c   1.000
_cell.angle_alpha   90.00
_cell.angle_beta   90.00
_cell.angle_gamma   90.00
#
_symmetry.space_group_name_H-M   'P 1'
#
loop_
_entity.id
_entity.type
_entity.pdbx_description
1 polymer ?
#
loop_
_entity_poly.entity_id
_entity_poly.type
_entity_poly.pdbx_seq_one_letter_code
_entity_poly.pdbx_strand_id
1 'polypeptide(L)'
;KRFEREAATWRRLRHPHILEFLGTLKRDGHLYLVSPFINNGTLVEYVFRHPSVNRIKLLRETAEAIHYLHAQNIIHGDVKGSNILISDGAHALLCDFGLTKMIDSRTSTCVKGAGSVRWMSPELWDNEHRSFESDVYAFGMTIAEVLTGKVPFPQLSTSMAVMMAVICRNERPLRDPVSSPEGGSYEEAWNIAADCWPTTPFERIDMAEALRRLSTTYPED
;
A
#
# COMPACT_ATOMS: atom_id res chain seq x y z
N LYS A 1 17.02 -2.72 -17.91
CA LYS A 1 16.27 -3.86 -17.34
C LYS A 1 15.21 -3.46 -16.31
N ARG A 2 15.53 -2.95 -15.10
CA ARG A 2 14.48 -2.57 -14.10
C ARG A 2 13.64 -1.37 -14.55
N PHE A 3 14.29 -0.27 -14.93
CA PHE A 3 13.64 0.95 -15.44
C PHE A 3 12.68 0.67 -16.61
N GLU A 4 13.12 -0.09 -17.61
CA GLU A 4 12.29 -0.41 -18.78
C GLU A 4 11.07 -1.27 -18.41
N ARG A 5 11.23 -2.21 -17.46
CA ARG A 5 10.12 -3.03 -16.97
C ARG A 5 9.10 -2.20 -16.20
N GLU A 6 9.58 -1.29 -15.35
CA GLU A 6 8.74 -0.35 -14.62
C GLU A 6 7.97 0.56 -15.59
N ALA A 7 8.67 1.22 -16.51
CA ALA A 7 8.04 2.05 -17.55
C ALA A 7 7.03 1.27 -18.39
N ALA A 8 7.37 0.06 -18.82
CA ALA A 8 6.48 -0.79 -19.61
C ALA A 8 5.27 -1.30 -18.81
N THR A 9 5.41 -1.43 -17.49
CA THR A 9 4.29 -1.81 -16.61
C THR A 9 3.40 -0.62 -16.35
N TRP A 10 3.97 0.49 -15.91
CA TRP A 10 3.21 1.69 -15.60
C TRP A 10 2.47 2.24 -16.83
N ARG A 11 3.10 2.22 -18.01
CA ARG A 11 2.49 2.69 -19.26
C ARG A 11 1.19 2.00 -19.65
N ARG A 12 0.95 0.75 -19.25
CA ARG A 12 -0.27 -0.02 -19.57
C ARG A 12 -1.38 0.12 -18.53
N LEU A 13 -1.10 0.68 -17.35
CA LEU A 13 -2.10 0.84 -16.29
C LEU A 13 -3.03 2.01 -16.61
N ARG A 14 -4.33 1.78 -16.53
CA ARG A 14 -5.38 2.78 -16.75
C ARG A 14 -6.46 2.60 -15.68
N HIS A 15 -6.40 3.44 -14.65
CA HIS A 15 -7.33 3.42 -13.53
C HIS A 15 -7.37 4.81 -12.87
N PRO A 16 -8.53 5.31 -12.38
CA PRO A 16 -8.62 6.63 -11.75
C PRO A 16 -7.73 6.80 -10.51
N HIS A 17 -7.45 5.70 -9.79
CA HIS A 17 -6.63 5.68 -8.58
C HIS A 17 -5.19 5.19 -8.80
N ILE A 18 -4.70 5.23 -10.04
CA ILE A 18 -3.30 5.00 -10.38
C ILE A 18 -2.71 6.29 -10.94
N LEU A 19 -1.55 6.68 -10.43
CA LEU A 19 -0.84 7.87 -10.92
C LEU A 19 -0.59 7.73 -12.44
N GLU A 20 -0.87 8.77 -13.21
CA GLU A 20 -0.68 8.73 -14.65
C GLU A 20 0.79 8.67 -15.04
N PHE A 21 1.12 7.83 -16.03
CA PHE A 21 2.43 7.80 -16.66
C PHE A 21 2.43 8.61 -17.95
N LEU A 22 3.16 9.74 -17.95
CA LEU A 22 3.28 10.62 -19.12
C LEU A 22 4.35 10.14 -20.11
N GLY A 23 5.41 9.50 -19.62
CA GLY A 23 6.45 8.96 -20.49
C GLY A 23 7.81 8.81 -19.84
N THR A 24 8.83 8.63 -20.69
CA THR A 24 10.23 8.60 -20.28
C THR A 24 10.97 9.79 -20.84
N LEU A 25 11.93 10.32 -20.09
CA LEU A 25 12.86 11.36 -20.54
C LEU A 25 14.28 10.83 -20.42
N LYS A 26 15.10 11.05 -21.45
CA LYS A 26 16.54 10.81 -21.40
C LYS A 26 17.26 12.15 -21.46
N ARG A 27 18.01 12.50 -20.40
CA ARG A 27 18.75 13.76 -20.32
C ARG A 27 20.05 13.54 -19.54
N ASP A 28 21.15 14.08 -20.06
CA ASP A 28 22.47 14.02 -19.44
C ASP A 28 22.92 12.61 -19.02
N GLY A 29 22.66 11.61 -19.88
CA GLY A 29 22.98 10.20 -19.61
C GLY A 29 22.04 9.48 -18.63
N HIS A 30 21.07 10.19 -18.03
CA HIS A 30 20.11 9.64 -17.08
C HIS A 30 18.75 9.39 -17.74
N LEU A 31 18.04 8.38 -17.23
CA LEU A 31 16.67 8.03 -17.63
C LEU A 31 15.71 8.40 -16.50
N TYR A 32 14.62 9.07 -16.86
CA TYR A 32 13.61 9.56 -15.93
C TYR A 32 12.23 9.00 -16.33
N LEU A 33 11.42 8.66 -15.32
CA LEU A 33 9.99 8.40 -15.47
C LEU A 33 9.25 9.70 -15.20
N VAL A 34 8.26 10.03 -16.02
CA VAL A 34 7.54 11.30 -15.97
C VAL A 34 6.07 11.05 -15.67
N SER A 35 5.54 11.77 -14.70
CA SER A 35 4.13 11.79 -14.27
C SER A 35 3.71 13.22 -13.93
N PRO A 36 2.40 13.51 -13.81
CA PRO A 36 1.95 14.80 -13.30
C PRO A 36 2.49 15.05 -11.89
N PHE A 37 2.87 16.30 -11.61
CA PHE A 37 3.25 16.69 -10.26
C PHE A 37 2.00 16.80 -9.37
N ILE A 38 2.04 16.16 -8.20
CA ILE A 38 0.92 16.09 -7.27
C ILE A 38 1.23 16.95 -6.03
N ASN A 39 0.53 18.08 -5.89
CA ASN A 39 0.87 19.10 -4.88
C ASN A 39 0.57 18.69 -3.44
N ASN A 40 -0.41 17.82 -3.24
CA ASN A 40 -0.85 17.40 -1.91
C ASN A 40 0.05 16.34 -1.25
N GLY A 41 1.13 15.93 -1.94
CA GLY A 41 2.12 15.01 -1.41
C GLY A 41 1.58 13.61 -1.20
N THR A 42 2.22 12.87 -0.29
CA THR A 42 1.85 11.50 0.05
C THR A 42 0.61 11.44 0.95
N LEU A 43 -0.03 10.27 1.00
CA LEU A 43 -1.18 10.01 1.86
C LEU A 43 -0.87 10.29 3.33
N VAL A 44 0.33 9.92 3.80
CA VAL A 44 0.75 10.13 5.19
C VAL A 44 0.90 11.62 5.50
N GLU A 45 1.56 12.37 4.61
CA GLU A 45 1.72 13.83 4.76
C GLU A 45 0.36 14.54 4.69
N TYR A 46 -0.53 14.08 3.81
CA TYR A 46 -1.86 14.64 3.65
C TYR A 46 -2.73 14.42 4.88
N VAL A 47 -2.82 13.19 5.40
CA VAL A 47 -3.58 12.87 6.62
C VAL A 47 -3.04 13.62 7.83
N PHE A 48 -1.72 13.82 7.91
CA PHE A 48 -1.11 14.62 8.97
C PHE A 48 -1.53 16.10 8.89
N ARG A 49 -1.55 16.69 7.69
CA ARG A 49 -1.94 18.09 7.47
C ARG A 49 -3.46 18.31 7.56
N HIS A 50 -4.24 17.26 7.29
CA HIS A 50 -5.70 17.29 7.23
C HIS A 50 -6.26 16.21 8.17
N PRO A 51 -6.21 16.41 9.50
CA PRO A 51 -6.58 15.38 10.47
C PRO A 51 -8.03 14.90 10.32
N SER A 52 -8.90 15.79 9.82
CA SER A 52 -10.33 15.58 9.58
C SER A 52 -10.69 15.01 8.20
N VAL A 53 -9.70 14.63 7.40
CA VAL A 53 -9.97 14.01 6.10
C VAL A 53 -10.69 12.69 6.30
N ASN A 54 -11.62 12.37 5.39
CA ASN A 54 -12.20 11.04 5.32
C ASN A 54 -11.12 10.01 4.91
N ARG A 55 -10.44 9.44 5.92
CA ARG A 55 -9.39 8.44 5.74
C ARG A 55 -9.90 7.15 5.11
N ILE A 56 -11.16 6.81 5.38
CA ILE A 56 -11.79 5.59 4.85
C ILE A 56 -12.00 5.70 3.34
N LYS A 57 -12.44 6.87 2.85
CA LYS A 57 -12.49 7.15 1.41
C LYS A 57 -11.14 6.87 0.74
N LEU A 58 -10.06 7.43 1.30
CA LEU A 58 -8.71 7.26 0.73
C LEU A 58 -8.22 5.80 0.77
N LEU A 59 -8.57 5.05 1.82
CA LEU A 59 -8.28 3.61 1.91
C LEU A 59 -9.08 2.79 0.91
N ARG A 60 -10.34 3.14 0.66
CA ARG A 60 -11.20 2.49 -0.35
C ARG A 60 -10.63 2.70 -1.75
N GLU A 61 -10.31 3.94 -2.12
CA GLU A 61 -9.69 4.28 -3.40
C GLU A 61 -8.33 3.57 -3.59
N THR A 62 -7.56 3.44 -2.52
CA THR A 62 -6.32 2.65 -2.51
C THR A 62 -6.62 1.16 -2.77
N ALA A 63 -7.65 0.59 -2.12
CA ALA A 63 -8.06 -0.79 -2.34
C ALA A 63 -8.52 -1.02 -3.79
N GLU A 64 -9.23 -0.07 -4.41
CA GLU A 64 -9.61 -0.12 -5.82
C GLU A 64 -8.40 -0.19 -6.73
N ALA A 65 -7.38 0.63 -6.49
CA ALA A 65 -6.14 0.61 -7.26
C ALA A 65 -5.41 -0.74 -7.17
N ILE A 66 -5.29 -1.31 -5.96
CA ILE A 66 -4.61 -2.59 -5.75
C ILE A 66 -5.45 -3.74 -6.33
N HIS A 67 -6.76 -3.74 -6.14
CA HIS A 67 -7.67 -4.72 -6.74
C HIS A 67 -7.57 -4.71 -8.27
N TYR A 68 -7.53 -3.52 -8.88
CA TYR A 68 -7.29 -3.38 -10.32
C TYR A 68 -5.96 -4.01 -10.75
N LEU A 69 -4.86 -3.77 -10.01
CA LEU A 69 -3.57 -4.41 -10.31
C LEU A 69 -3.66 -5.93 -10.25
N HIS A 70 -4.29 -6.48 -9.20
CA HIS A 70 -4.45 -7.92 -9.03
C HIS A 70 -5.28 -8.53 -10.18
N ALA A 71 -6.36 -7.87 -10.59
CA ALA A 71 -7.15 -8.26 -11.75
C ALA A 71 -6.37 -8.23 -13.08
N GLN A 72 -5.32 -7.41 -13.18
CA GLN A 72 -4.39 -7.37 -14.30
C GLN A 72 -3.22 -8.36 -14.16
N ASN A 73 -3.23 -9.25 -13.16
CA ASN A 73 -2.14 -10.16 -12.82
C ASN A 73 -0.83 -9.45 -12.45
N ILE A 74 -0.94 -8.30 -11.78
CA ILE A 74 0.17 -7.44 -11.41
C ILE A 74 0.23 -7.33 -9.88
N ILE A 75 1.42 -7.60 -9.32
CA ILE A 75 1.73 -7.43 -7.90
C ILE A 75 2.45 -6.09 -7.75
N HIS A 76 1.98 -5.21 -6.87
CA HIS A 76 2.59 -3.90 -6.62
C HIS A 76 3.96 -4.05 -5.96
N GLY A 77 4.00 -4.74 -4.80
CA GLY A 77 5.20 -5.16 -4.11
C GLY A 77 5.79 -4.19 -3.08
N ASP A 78 5.20 -3.00 -2.93
CA ASP A 78 5.60 -1.98 -1.94
C ASP A 78 4.42 -1.06 -1.58
N VAL A 79 3.27 -1.63 -1.23
CA VAL A 79 2.09 -0.87 -0.80
C VAL A 79 2.36 -0.24 0.58
N LYS A 80 2.27 1.08 0.67
CA LYS A 80 2.42 1.89 1.90
C LYS A 80 1.95 3.31 1.64
N GLY A 81 1.66 4.07 2.69
CA GLY A 81 1.16 5.44 2.58
C GLY A 81 2.10 6.41 1.83
N SER A 82 3.42 6.18 1.87
CA SER A 82 4.39 7.00 1.12
C SER A 82 4.41 6.73 -0.39
N ASN A 83 3.81 5.62 -0.84
CA ASN A 83 3.66 5.27 -2.25
C ASN A 83 2.23 5.55 -2.76
N ILE A 84 1.46 6.34 -2.02
CA ILE A 84 0.13 6.80 -2.40
C ILE A 84 0.16 8.32 -2.36
N LEU A 85 -0.09 8.97 -3.49
CA LEU A 85 -0.21 10.43 -3.57
C LEU A 85 -1.67 10.84 -3.47
N ILE A 86 -1.92 12.10 -3.12
CA ILE A 86 -3.28 12.65 -3.05
C ILE A 86 -3.45 13.70 -4.13
N SER A 87 -4.41 13.54 -5.03
CA SER A 87 -4.68 14.52 -6.08
C SER A 87 -5.23 15.84 -5.52
N ASP A 88 -5.31 16.87 -6.36
CA ASP A 88 -5.93 18.15 -5.99
C ASP A 88 -7.42 17.99 -5.63
N GLY A 89 -8.10 16.98 -6.19
CA GLY A 89 -9.47 16.59 -5.84
C GLY A 89 -9.59 15.74 -4.57
N ALA A 90 -8.51 15.58 -3.80
CA ALA A 90 -8.44 14.73 -2.61
C ALA A 90 -8.82 13.27 -2.90
N HIS A 91 -8.26 12.71 -3.98
CA HIS A 91 -8.35 11.30 -4.34
C HIS A 91 -6.99 10.61 -4.23
N ALA A 92 -6.97 9.37 -3.77
CA ALA A 92 -5.77 8.55 -3.68
C ALA A 92 -5.29 8.12 -5.08
N LEU A 93 -3.97 8.20 -5.29
CA LEU A 93 -3.26 7.79 -6.50
C LEU A 93 -2.08 6.89 -6.13
N LEU A 94 -2.18 5.59 -6.39
CA LEU A 94 -1.09 4.65 -6.16
C LEU A 94 0.06 4.91 -7.15
N CYS A 95 1.29 4.93 -6.66
CA CYS A 95 2.50 5.18 -7.44
C CYS A 95 3.69 4.29 -7.01
N ASP A 96 4.86 4.50 -7.62
CA ASP A 96 6.10 3.74 -7.40
C ASP A 96 5.97 2.24 -7.77
N PHE A 97 5.99 2.00 -9.09
CA PHE A 97 5.93 0.65 -9.66
C PHE A 97 7.31 -0.01 -9.78
N GLY A 98 8.31 0.50 -9.06
CA GLY A 98 9.69 0.03 -9.15
C GLY A 98 9.90 -1.39 -8.65
N LEU A 99 8.97 -1.92 -7.86
CA LEU A 99 8.97 -3.30 -7.36
C LEU A 99 7.90 -4.20 -7.99
N THR A 100 7.16 -3.66 -8.96
CA THR A 100 6.03 -4.33 -9.58
C THR A 100 6.46 -5.55 -10.41
N LYS A 101 5.65 -6.62 -10.34
CA LYS A 101 5.88 -7.87 -11.07
C LYS A 101 4.62 -8.41 -11.71
N MET A 102 4.77 -9.02 -12.88
CA MET A 102 3.76 -9.94 -13.41
C MET A 102 3.99 -11.33 -12.83
N ILE A 103 2.92 -12.09 -12.61
CA ILE A 103 2.98 -13.44 -12.04
C ILE A 103 3.99 -14.34 -12.79
N ASP A 104 4.04 -14.26 -14.12
CA ASP A 104 4.93 -15.09 -14.94
C ASP A 104 6.42 -14.70 -14.87
N SER A 105 6.76 -13.60 -14.21
CA SER A 105 8.14 -13.12 -14.12
C SER A 105 8.90 -13.77 -12.95
N ARG A 106 9.55 -14.91 -13.21
CA ARG A 106 10.36 -15.70 -12.25
C ARG A 106 11.65 -15.01 -11.71
N THR A 107 11.76 -13.68 -11.79
CA THR A 107 12.95 -12.96 -11.29
C THR A 107 12.72 -12.44 -9.88
N SER A 108 13.49 -12.94 -8.90
CA SER A 108 13.53 -12.45 -7.52
C SER A 108 14.16 -11.05 -7.43
N THR A 109 13.53 -10.16 -6.68
CA THR A 109 14.06 -8.83 -6.37
C THR A 109 13.96 -8.68 -4.86
N CYS A 110 14.92 -9.27 -4.15
CA CYS A 110 15.09 -9.01 -2.74
C CYS A 110 15.74 -7.62 -2.63
N VAL A 111 14.92 -6.59 -2.40
CA VAL A 111 15.44 -5.27 -2.03
C VAL A 111 15.40 -5.22 -0.51
N LYS A 112 16.55 -5.49 0.12
CA LYS A 112 16.80 -5.18 1.53
C LYS A 112 16.96 -3.65 1.63
N GLY A 113 15.83 -2.95 1.74
CA GLY A 113 15.79 -1.51 1.96
C GLY A 113 15.27 -1.21 3.37
N ALA A 114 16.00 -0.41 4.14
CA ALA A 114 15.71 -0.06 5.53
C ALA A 114 14.40 0.75 5.75
N GLY A 115 13.57 0.94 4.72
CA GLY A 115 12.37 1.79 4.75
C GLY A 115 11.02 1.06 4.77
N SER A 116 10.90 -0.16 4.26
CA SER A 116 9.58 -0.83 4.09
C SER A 116 9.35 -2.04 5.01
N VAL A 117 10.29 -2.38 5.91
CA VAL A 117 10.20 -3.61 6.73
C VAL A 117 8.88 -3.73 7.49
N ARG A 118 8.30 -2.61 7.93
CA ARG A 118 7.05 -2.58 8.71
C ARG A 118 5.80 -2.97 7.91
N TRP A 119 5.82 -2.77 6.59
CA TRP A 119 4.73 -3.14 5.68
C TRP A 119 4.98 -4.49 5.02
N MET A 120 6.21 -5.00 5.09
CA MET A 120 6.60 -6.22 4.42
C MET A 120 6.04 -7.45 5.15
N SER A 121 5.44 -8.37 4.41
CA SER A 121 4.89 -9.60 4.95
C SER A 121 5.99 -10.54 5.46
N PRO A 122 5.71 -11.41 6.45
CA PRO A 122 6.75 -12.19 7.12
C PRO A 122 7.54 -13.10 6.18
N GLU A 123 6.86 -13.72 5.22
CA GLU A 123 7.46 -14.62 4.23
C GLU A 123 8.54 -13.93 3.36
N LEU A 124 8.41 -12.62 3.14
CA LEU A 124 9.40 -11.86 2.36
C LEU A 124 10.70 -11.62 3.13
N TRP A 125 10.73 -11.75 4.46
CA TRP A 125 11.97 -11.71 5.24
C TRP A 125 12.85 -12.94 4.99
N ASP A 126 12.24 -14.08 4.64
CA ASP A 126 12.91 -15.33 4.28
C ASP A 126 13.25 -15.41 2.78
N ASN A 127 13.19 -14.27 2.06
CA ASN A 127 13.45 -14.15 0.63
C ASN A 127 12.43 -14.88 -0.27
N GLU A 128 11.21 -15.10 0.21
CA GLU A 128 10.13 -15.54 -0.67
C GLU A 128 9.79 -14.49 -1.75
N HIS A 129 8.98 -14.91 -2.71
CA HIS A 129 8.54 -14.05 -3.79
C HIS A 129 7.37 -13.18 -3.33
N ARG A 130 7.36 -11.93 -3.80
CA ARG A 130 6.16 -11.09 -3.71
C ARG A 130 5.01 -11.79 -4.41
N SER A 131 3.84 -11.69 -3.81
CA SER A 131 2.59 -12.29 -4.24
C SER A 131 1.43 -11.33 -3.99
N PHE A 132 0.22 -11.69 -4.42
CA PHE A 132 -0.98 -10.90 -4.09
C PHE A 132 -1.22 -10.83 -2.58
N GLU A 133 -0.99 -11.93 -1.88
CA GLU A 133 -1.11 -12.04 -0.44
C GLU A 133 -0.10 -11.13 0.28
N SER A 134 1.07 -10.88 -0.33
CA SER A 134 2.04 -9.92 0.21
C SER A 134 1.59 -8.46 0.05
N ASP A 135 0.90 -8.13 -1.05
CA ASP A 135 0.27 -6.81 -1.22
C ASP A 135 -0.90 -6.63 -0.24
N VAL A 136 -1.70 -7.67 -0.02
CA VAL A 136 -2.80 -7.67 0.95
C VAL A 136 -2.26 -7.37 2.35
N TYR A 137 -1.20 -8.07 2.78
CA TYR A 137 -0.57 -7.81 4.08
C TYR A 137 -0.10 -6.35 4.20
N ALA A 138 0.56 -5.85 3.16
CA ALA A 138 1.04 -4.48 3.09
C ALA A 138 -0.12 -3.46 3.12
N PHE A 139 -1.25 -3.78 2.52
CA PHE A 139 -2.48 -3.00 2.62
C PHE A 139 -3.03 -2.97 4.05
N GLY A 140 -3.05 -4.09 4.78
CA GLY A 140 -3.41 -4.12 6.21
C GLY A 140 -2.52 -3.22 7.07
N MET A 141 -1.20 -3.22 6.80
CA MET A 141 -0.26 -2.30 7.44
C MET A 141 -0.50 -0.84 7.05
N THR A 142 -0.91 -0.59 5.81
CA THR A 142 -1.26 0.75 5.31
C THR A 142 -2.54 1.26 5.96
N ILE A 143 -3.55 0.41 6.19
CA ILE A 143 -4.73 0.78 6.99
C ILE A 143 -4.28 1.26 8.37
N ALA A 144 -3.47 0.48 9.09
CA ALA A 144 -2.99 0.89 10.40
C ALA A 144 -2.20 2.21 10.35
N GLU A 145 -1.35 2.40 9.34
CA GLU A 145 -0.60 3.63 9.13
C GLU A 145 -1.50 4.86 8.98
N VAL A 146 -2.52 4.75 8.13
CA VAL A 146 -3.43 5.83 7.80
C VAL A 146 -4.35 6.16 8.99
N LEU A 147 -4.92 5.15 9.64
CA LEU A 147 -5.82 5.38 10.78
C LEU A 147 -5.09 5.98 11.98
N THR A 148 -3.86 5.54 12.24
CA THR A 148 -3.06 6.06 13.37
C THR A 148 -2.33 7.36 13.04
N GLY A 149 -2.09 7.64 11.76
CA GLY A 149 -1.18 8.71 11.31
C GLY A 149 0.29 8.45 11.67
N LYS A 150 0.66 7.20 11.97
CA LYS A 150 2.00 6.78 12.40
C LYS A 150 2.44 5.54 11.63
N VAL A 151 3.74 5.33 11.48
CA VAL A 151 4.24 4.06 10.91
C VAL A 151 3.78 2.85 11.74
N PRO A 152 3.57 1.67 11.14
CA PRO A 152 3.22 0.47 11.89
C PRO A 152 4.30 0.11 12.92
N PHE A 153 3.88 -0.27 14.14
CA PHE A 153 4.76 -0.52 15.29
C PHE A 153 5.64 0.68 15.70
N PRO A 154 5.06 1.88 15.92
CA PRO A 154 5.85 3.10 16.16
C PRO A 154 6.70 3.03 17.45
N GLN A 155 6.35 2.15 18.38
CA GLN A 155 7.08 1.90 19.63
C GLN A 155 8.39 1.11 19.43
N LEU A 156 8.56 0.43 18.30
CA LEU A 156 9.74 -0.39 18.02
C LEU A 156 10.73 0.41 17.16
N SER A 157 11.96 0.59 17.62
CA SER A 157 12.94 1.46 16.97
C SER A 157 13.73 0.81 15.82
N THR A 158 13.81 -0.53 15.78
CA THR A 158 14.61 -1.25 14.78
C THR A 158 13.78 -2.24 13.97
N SER A 159 14.19 -2.46 12.72
CA SER A 159 13.61 -3.49 11.84
C SER A 159 13.66 -4.88 12.49
N MET A 160 14.73 -5.21 13.21
CA MET A 160 14.86 -6.49 13.92
C MET A 160 13.80 -6.63 15.02
N ALA A 161 13.54 -5.58 15.80
CA ALA A 161 12.51 -5.63 16.83
C ALA A 161 11.11 -5.84 16.23
N VAL A 162 10.82 -5.21 15.08
CA VAL A 162 9.57 -5.42 14.33
C VAL A 162 9.45 -6.85 13.82
N MET A 163 10.51 -7.38 13.20
CA MET A 163 10.53 -8.78 12.72
C MET A 163 10.29 -9.76 13.87
N MET A 164 10.97 -9.58 15.01
CA MET A 164 10.78 -10.42 16.20
C MET A 164 9.38 -10.31 16.80
N ALA A 165 8.78 -9.12 16.81
CA ALA A 165 7.41 -8.90 17.25
C ALA A 165 6.41 -9.72 16.40
N VAL A 166 6.56 -9.65 15.08
CA VAL A 166 5.66 -10.31 14.13
C VAL A 166 5.90 -11.82 14.08
N ILE A 167 7.15 -12.27 13.91
CA ILE A 167 7.48 -13.70 13.74
C ILE A 167 7.31 -14.45 15.07
N CYS A 168 7.92 -13.97 16.14
CA CYS A 168 8.05 -14.77 17.37
C CYS A 168 6.87 -14.58 18.32
N ARG A 169 6.20 -13.42 18.29
CA ARG A 169 5.12 -13.06 19.22
C ARG A 169 3.76 -12.93 18.53
N ASN A 170 3.73 -13.05 17.20
CA ASN A 170 2.54 -12.82 16.39
C ASN A 170 1.87 -11.46 16.67
N GLU A 171 2.64 -10.44 17.03
CA GLU A 171 2.12 -9.10 17.30
C GLU A 171 1.66 -8.43 16.01
N ARG A 172 0.65 -7.56 16.14
CA ARG A 172 0.09 -6.72 15.06
C ARG A 172 -0.06 -5.28 15.56
N PRO A 173 -0.21 -4.29 14.66
CA PRO A 173 -0.44 -2.91 15.07
C PRO A 173 -1.63 -2.78 16.04
N LEU A 174 -1.52 -1.86 16.99
CA LEU A 174 -2.58 -1.58 17.95
C LEU A 174 -3.79 -0.97 17.21
N ARG A 175 -5.00 -1.46 17.53
CA ARG A 175 -6.27 -0.95 16.98
C ARG A 175 -6.70 0.33 17.71
N ASP A 176 -5.96 1.41 17.52
CA ASP A 176 -6.21 2.72 18.12
C ASP A 176 -5.74 3.81 17.13
N PRO A 177 -6.61 4.73 16.68
CA PRO A 177 -7.96 5.01 17.16
C PRO A 177 -9.05 4.12 16.56
N VAL A 178 -10.14 3.90 17.30
CA VAL A 178 -11.34 3.16 16.83
C VAL A 178 -12.37 4.04 16.12
N SER A 179 -12.17 5.36 16.11
CA SER A 179 -13.03 6.33 15.43
C SER A 179 -12.22 7.50 14.88
N SER A 180 -12.76 8.13 13.85
CA SER A 180 -12.26 9.40 13.29
C SER A 180 -12.49 10.56 14.26
N PRO A 181 -11.75 11.68 14.11
CA PRO A 181 -12.00 12.90 14.88
C PRO A 181 -13.43 13.44 14.73
N GLU A 182 -14.10 13.11 13.62
CA GLU A 182 -15.49 13.49 13.31
C GLU A 182 -16.53 12.51 13.89
N GLY A 183 -16.09 11.44 14.56
CA GLY A 183 -16.97 10.44 15.19
C GLY A 183 -17.39 9.26 14.31
N GLY A 184 -16.96 9.20 13.04
CA GLY A 184 -17.14 8.02 12.19
C GLY A 184 -16.32 6.83 12.68
N SER A 185 -16.91 5.63 12.71
CA SER A 185 -16.25 4.40 13.19
C SER A 185 -15.14 3.94 12.25
N TYR A 186 -14.05 3.41 12.82
CA TYR A 186 -12.99 2.69 12.11
C TYR A 186 -12.99 1.19 12.40
N GLU A 187 -14.00 0.67 13.12
CA GLU A 187 -14.06 -0.73 13.54
C GLU A 187 -13.91 -1.68 12.36
N GLU A 188 -14.66 -1.45 11.28
CA GLU A 188 -14.59 -2.34 10.12
C GLU A 188 -13.26 -2.22 9.36
N ALA A 189 -12.66 -1.04 9.32
CA ALA A 189 -11.33 -0.89 8.71
C ALA A 189 -10.27 -1.68 9.51
N TRP A 190 -10.37 -1.69 10.84
CA TRP A 190 -9.52 -2.53 11.68
C TRP A 190 -9.80 -4.02 11.52
N ASN A 191 -11.04 -4.44 11.30
CA ASN A 191 -11.37 -5.84 11.02
C ASN A 191 -10.79 -6.28 9.67
N ILE A 192 -10.90 -5.44 8.64
CA ILE A 192 -10.28 -5.70 7.34
C ILE A 192 -8.76 -5.80 7.48
N ALA A 193 -8.11 -4.86 8.18
CA ALA A 193 -6.68 -4.94 8.46
C ALA A 193 -6.32 -6.25 9.19
N ALA A 194 -7.17 -6.69 10.12
CA ALA A 194 -6.99 -7.93 10.85
C ALA A 194 -6.97 -9.18 9.96
N ASP A 195 -7.83 -9.19 8.94
CA ASP A 195 -7.97 -10.26 7.98
C ASP A 195 -6.94 -10.17 6.84
N CYS A 196 -6.27 -9.04 6.69
CA CYS A 196 -5.18 -8.85 5.72
C CYS A 196 -3.82 -9.37 6.21
N TRP A 197 -3.57 -9.41 7.52
CA TRP A 197 -2.25 -9.76 8.07
C TRP A 197 -2.12 -11.10 8.85
N PRO A 198 -2.97 -12.13 8.67
CA PRO A 198 -2.62 -13.49 9.10
C PRO A 198 -1.20 -13.88 8.66
N THR A 199 -0.51 -14.64 9.53
CA THR A 199 0.87 -15.07 9.26
C THR A 199 0.93 -15.93 8.01
N THR A 200 -0.01 -16.87 7.89
CA THR A 200 -0.16 -17.74 6.74
C THR A 200 -0.74 -16.97 5.55
N PRO A 201 -0.06 -16.89 4.38
CA PRO A 201 -0.52 -16.05 3.26
C PRO A 201 -1.92 -16.39 2.74
N PHE A 202 -2.28 -17.67 2.63
CA PHE A 202 -3.58 -18.11 2.08
C PHE A 202 -4.76 -17.95 3.06
N GLU A 203 -4.51 -17.58 4.31
CA GLU A 203 -5.57 -17.21 5.28
C GLU A 203 -5.98 -15.75 5.15
N ARG A 204 -5.21 -14.95 4.40
CA ARG A 204 -5.50 -13.53 4.19
C ARG A 204 -6.66 -13.40 3.21
N ILE A 205 -7.56 -12.43 3.45
CA ILE A 205 -8.60 -12.07 2.47
C ILE A 205 -7.96 -11.54 1.18
N ASP A 206 -8.64 -11.65 0.05
CA ASP A 206 -8.17 -10.98 -1.17
C ASP A 206 -8.58 -9.49 -1.21
N MET A 207 -8.02 -8.75 -2.16
CA MET A 207 -8.33 -7.32 -2.32
C MET A 207 -9.76 -7.07 -2.83
N ALA A 208 -10.40 -8.06 -3.47
CA ALA A 208 -11.80 -7.92 -3.90
C ALA A 208 -12.73 -7.91 -2.68
N GLU A 209 -12.49 -8.79 -1.71
CA GLU A 209 -13.22 -8.86 -0.46
C GLU A 209 -12.93 -7.65 0.44
N ALA A 210 -11.67 -7.23 0.55
CA ALA A 210 -11.31 -6.02 1.29
C ALA A 210 -12.04 -4.78 0.74
N LEU A 211 -12.05 -4.61 -0.59
CA LEU A 211 -12.76 -3.53 -1.27
C LEU A 211 -14.27 -3.63 -1.04
N ARG A 212 -14.87 -4.81 -1.22
CA ARG A 212 -16.31 -5.04 -1.03
C ARG A 212 -16.76 -4.61 0.37
N ARG A 213 -15.99 -4.97 1.40
CA ARG A 213 -16.30 -4.62 2.80
C ARG A 213 -16.18 -3.13 3.09
N LEU A 214 -15.14 -2.48 2.55
CA LEU A 214 -14.99 -1.01 2.63
C LEU A 214 -16.18 -0.31 1.96
N SER A 215 -16.55 -0.70 0.74
CA SER A 215 -17.64 -0.06 -0.01
C SER A 215 -19.02 -0.31 0.58
N THR A 216 -19.25 -1.49 1.20
CA THR A 216 -20.53 -1.83 1.82
C THR A 216 -20.75 -1.04 3.11
N THR A 217 -19.70 -0.91 3.93
CA THR A 217 -19.79 -0.27 5.25
C THR A 217 -19.70 1.24 5.15
N TYR A 218 -18.97 1.74 4.16
CA TYR A 218 -18.72 3.16 3.94
C TYR A 218 -19.06 3.49 2.48
N PRO A 219 -20.35 3.65 2.15
CA PRO A 219 -20.78 3.99 0.80
C PRO A 219 -20.23 5.37 0.38
N GLU A 220 -20.27 5.63 -0.92
CA GLU A 220 -20.09 7.00 -1.43
C GLU A 220 -21.30 7.84 -1.06
N ASP A 221 -21.05 8.96 -0.38
CA ASP A 221 -22.05 10.02 -0.18
C ASP A 221 -22.40 10.69 -1.53
#